data_AF-M4CWU0-F1
#
_entry.id   AF-M4CWU0-F1
#
_cell.length_a   1.000
_cell.length_b   1.000
_cell.length_c   1.000
_cell.angle_alpha   90.00
_cell.angle_beta   90.00
_cell.angle_gamma   90.00
#
_symmetry.space_group_name_H-M   'P 1'
#
loop_
_entity.id
_entity.type
_entity.pdbx_description
1 polymer ?
#
loop_
_entity_poly.entity_id
_entity_poly.type
_entity_poly.pdbx_seq_one_letter_code
_entity_poly.pdbx_strand_id
1 'polypeptide(L)'
;MSKSPTTESSLINETRGLPKKTTTGAKHNPALKLKVILGISTALLVMITIVASTIVLRAKNARRKSDWSGKNIEAIVMLKRYSYAKVKKMTNSFSHVLGKGGFGTVYKGKLPDGSGTDVAVKILKDSKGNGEEFINEVLSC
;
A
#
# COMPACT_ATOMS: atom_id res chain seq x y z
N MET A 1 51.21 62.56 -69.76
CA MET A 1 52.18 61.58 -69.23
C MET A 1 51.45 60.73 -68.18
N SER A 2 51.39 59.41 -68.36
CA SER A 2 51.09 58.29 -67.42
C SER A 2 50.58 58.64 -66.00
N LYS A 3 49.51 58.06 -65.43
CA LYS A 3 49.23 56.62 -65.22
C LYS A 3 47.78 56.41 -64.74
N SER A 4 47.22 55.25 -65.04
CA SER A 4 45.96 54.62 -64.59
C SER A 4 46.15 53.92 -63.20
N PRO A 5 45.16 53.19 -62.62
CA PRO A 5 43.67 53.30 -62.59
C PRO A 5 43.04 52.99 -61.20
N THR A 6 41.69 52.86 -61.16
CA THR A 6 40.90 51.90 -60.34
C THR A 6 40.59 52.33 -58.88
N THR A 7 39.43 52.14 -58.23
CA THR A 7 38.03 51.75 -58.52
C THR A 7 37.26 51.90 -57.18
N GLU A 8 35.94 52.11 -57.25
CA GLU A 8 34.85 51.90 -56.27
C GLU A 8 35.14 51.71 -54.76
N SER A 9 34.32 52.37 -53.93
CA SER A 9 33.53 51.74 -52.83
C SER A 9 32.62 52.82 -52.20
N SER A 10 31.29 52.73 -52.32
CA SER A 10 30.35 51.98 -51.46
C SER A 10 30.25 52.51 -50.02
N LEU A 11 29.21 53.31 -49.76
CA LEU A 11 28.70 53.59 -48.42
C LEU A 11 27.19 53.35 -48.41
N ILE A 12 26.76 52.25 -47.79
CA ILE A 12 25.47 52.18 -47.11
C ILE A 12 25.49 51.10 -46.01
N ASN A 13 25.12 51.59 -44.81
CA ASN A 13 24.48 50.96 -43.64
C ASN A 13 25.27 50.07 -42.65
N GLU A 14 25.74 50.74 -41.60
CA GLU A 14 25.16 50.66 -40.24
C GLU A 14 24.26 49.45 -39.89
N THR A 15 24.72 48.55 -39.00
CA THR A 15 24.10 48.38 -37.67
C THR A 15 24.99 47.56 -36.74
N ARG A 16 25.12 48.06 -35.51
CA ARG A 16 25.92 47.52 -34.41
C ARG A 16 25.45 46.12 -34.01
N GLY A 17 26.32 45.11 -34.16
CA GLY A 17 26.10 43.75 -33.70
C GLY A 17 26.25 43.64 -32.18
N LEU A 18 25.19 43.18 -31.50
CA LEU A 18 25.22 42.66 -30.14
C LEU A 18 25.80 41.23 -30.15
N PRO A 19 26.65 40.81 -29.19
CA PRO A 19 27.24 39.47 -29.18
C PRO A 19 26.17 38.43 -28.82
N LYS A 20 25.68 37.66 -29.80
CA LYS A 20 24.88 36.45 -29.53
C LYS A 20 25.81 35.30 -29.14
N LYS A 21 25.69 34.92 -27.88
CA LYS A 21 26.30 33.79 -27.19
C LYS A 21 26.17 32.50 -28.03
N THR A 22 27.33 31.96 -28.39
CA THR A 22 27.66 30.56 -28.72
C THR A 22 26.49 29.56 -28.82
N THR A 23 26.13 29.18 -30.05
CA THR A 23 25.58 27.85 -30.33
C THR A 23 26.73 26.93 -30.69
N THR A 24 27.18 26.14 -29.72
CA THR A 24 28.13 25.05 -29.96
C THR A 24 27.48 24.06 -30.94
N GLY A 25 28.02 23.99 -32.14
CA GLY A 25 27.64 22.99 -33.13
C GLY A 25 27.85 21.59 -32.56
N ALA A 26 26.75 20.92 -32.21
CA ALA A 26 26.78 19.50 -31.88
C ALA A 26 27.02 18.71 -33.17
N LYS A 27 28.20 18.10 -33.30
CA LYS A 27 28.49 17.11 -34.36
C LYS A 27 27.37 16.08 -34.40
N HIS A 28 26.72 15.98 -35.56
CA HIS A 28 25.63 15.04 -35.79
C HIS A 28 26.18 13.62 -35.92
N ASN A 29 26.32 12.91 -34.79
CA ASN A 29 26.65 11.50 -34.77
C ASN A 29 25.34 10.68 -34.70
N PRO A 30 24.85 10.12 -35.82
CA PRO A 30 23.55 9.42 -35.86
C PRO A 30 23.51 8.23 -34.90
N ALA A 31 24.65 7.57 -34.67
CA ALA A 31 24.79 6.48 -33.72
C ALA A 31 24.59 6.90 -32.25
N LEU A 32 24.94 8.13 -31.88
CA LEU A 32 24.76 8.63 -30.51
C LEU A 32 23.30 9.02 -30.26
N LYS A 33 22.66 9.66 -31.26
CA LYS A 33 21.23 9.99 -31.19
C LYS A 33 20.36 8.73 -31.05
N LEU A 34 20.68 7.67 -31.81
CA LEU A 34 19.96 6.40 -31.76
C LEU A 34 20.07 5.71 -30.39
N LYS A 35 21.27 5.69 -29.79
CA LYS A 35 21.49 5.12 -28.45
C LYS A 35 20.74 5.88 -27.35
N VAL A 36 20.68 7.21 -27.44
CA VAL A 36 19.95 8.05 -26.47
C VAL A 36 18.44 7.79 -26.55
N ILE A 37 17.86 7.68 -27.74
CA ILE A 37 16.43 7.42 -27.94
C ILE A 37 16.02 6.04 -27.35
N LEU A 38 16.86 5.02 -27.51
CA LEU A 38 16.60 3.67 -27.00
C LEU A 38 16.61 3.62 -25.46
N GLY A 39 17.51 4.38 -24.81
CA GLY A 39 17.58 4.46 -23.35
C GLY A 39 16.39 5.20 -22.71
N ILE A 40 15.92 6.30 -23.34
CA ILE A 40 14.77 7.05 -22.83
C ILE A 40 13.48 6.23 -22.96
N SER A 41 13.30 5.53 -24.08
CA SER A 41 12.13 4.68 -24.32
C SER A 41 11.99 3.57 -23.27
N THR A 42 13.10 2.87 -22.97
CA THR A 42 13.11 1.79 -21.98
C THR A 42 12.88 2.30 -20.55
N ALA A 43 13.48 3.44 -20.17
CA ALA A 43 13.26 4.05 -18.86
C ALA A 43 11.79 4.49 -18.66
N LEU A 44 11.17 5.06 -19.70
CA LEU A 44 9.75 5.45 -19.67
C LEU A 44 8.84 4.22 -19.52
N LEU A 45 9.11 3.15 -20.26
CA LEU A 45 8.35 1.90 -20.14
C LEU A 45 8.45 1.30 -18.73
N VAL A 46 9.65 1.28 -18.14
CA VAL A 46 9.85 0.78 -16.77
C VAL A 46 9.12 1.66 -15.74
N MET A 47 9.17 2.98 -15.88
CA MET A 47 8.43 3.88 -14.99
C MET A 47 6.92 3.65 -15.10
N ILE A 48 6.39 3.48 -16.32
CA ILE A 48 4.97 3.21 -16.54
C ILE A 48 4.55 1.88 -15.91
N THR A 49 5.35 0.82 -16.06
CA THR A 49 5.02 -0.49 -15.46
C THR A 49 5.07 -0.45 -13.94
N ILE A 50 6.01 0.27 -13.32
CA ILE A 50 6.05 0.45 -11.86
C ILE A 50 4.82 1.21 -11.39
N VAL A 51 4.45 2.31 -12.06
CA VAL A 51 3.27 3.09 -11.71
C VAL A 51 1.99 2.24 -11.85
N ALA A 52 1.81 1.56 -12.98
CA ALA A 52 0.68 0.68 -13.21
C ALA A 52 0.63 -0.46 -12.17
N SER A 53 1.77 -1.10 -11.90
CA SER A 53 1.90 -2.15 -10.89
C SER A 53 1.53 -1.65 -9.50
N THR A 54 2.03 -0.49 -9.07
CA THR A 54 1.69 0.08 -7.75
C THR A 54 0.20 0.42 -7.64
N ILE A 55 -0.42 0.95 -8.70
CA ILE A 55 -1.87 1.23 -8.75
C ILE A 55 -2.65 -0.08 -8.62
N VAL A 56 -2.28 -1.11 -9.40
CA VAL A 56 -2.93 -2.43 -9.37
C VAL A 56 -2.74 -3.10 -8.01
N LEU A 57 -1.54 -3.07 -7.44
CA LEU A 57 -1.25 -3.64 -6.13
C LEU A 57 -2.01 -2.93 -5.01
N ARG A 58 -2.07 -1.59 -5.03
CA ARG A 58 -2.88 -0.82 -4.07
C ARG A 58 -4.36 -1.13 -4.20
N ALA A 59 -4.89 -1.20 -5.43
CA ALA A 59 -6.28 -1.56 -5.68
C ALA A 59 -6.58 -3.00 -5.23
N LYS A 60 -5.72 -3.97 -5.54
CA LYS A 60 -5.87 -5.36 -5.10
C LYS A 60 -5.77 -5.49 -3.59
N ASN A 61 -4.84 -4.78 -2.94
CA ASN A 61 -4.70 -4.79 -1.49
C ASN A 61 -5.91 -4.15 -0.79
N ALA A 62 -6.44 -3.05 -1.33
CA ALA A 62 -7.67 -2.43 -0.82
C ALA A 62 -8.87 -3.37 -0.94
N ARG A 63 -9.04 -4.06 -2.09
CA ARG A 63 -10.09 -5.08 -2.26
C ARG A 63 -9.89 -6.28 -1.33
N ARG A 64 -8.66 -6.75 -1.15
CA ARG A 64 -8.35 -7.83 -0.19
C ARG A 64 -8.71 -7.43 1.23
N LYS A 65 -8.39 -6.20 1.63
CA LYS A 65 -8.74 -5.68 2.96
C LYS A 65 -10.25 -5.62 3.18
N SER A 66 -11.03 -5.20 2.18
CA SER A 66 -12.50 -5.18 2.28
C SER A 66 -13.12 -6.58 2.31
N ASP A 67 -12.64 -7.51 1.48
CA ASP A 67 -13.10 -8.91 1.49
C ASP A 67 -12.77 -9.60 2.82
N TRP A 68 -11.55 -9.43 3.30
CA TRP A 68 -11.12 -9.88 4.64
C TRP A 68 -12.03 -9.32 5.73
N SER A 69 -12.26 -8.01 5.73
CA SER A 69 -13.15 -7.37 6.71
C SER A 69 -14.60 -7.85 6.60
N GLY A 70 -15.11 -8.05 5.37
CA GLY A 70 -16.48 -8.51 5.13
C GLY A 70 -16.71 -9.91 5.68
N LYS A 71 -15.78 -10.85 5.40
CA LYS A 71 -15.82 -12.23 5.91
C LYS A 71 -15.78 -12.28 7.43
N ASN A 72 -14.94 -11.46 8.06
CA ASN A 72 -14.85 -11.40 9.51
C ASN A 72 -16.15 -10.89 10.15
N ILE A 73 -16.80 -9.90 9.53
CA ILE A 73 -18.09 -9.38 10.00
C ILE A 73 -19.18 -10.46 9.86
N GLU A 74 -19.23 -11.16 8.73
CA GLU A 74 -20.17 -12.26 8.51
C GLU A 74 -20.00 -13.36 9.57
N ALA A 75 -18.75 -13.79 9.82
CA ALA A 75 -18.44 -14.76 10.86
C ALA A 75 -18.88 -14.30 12.25
N ILE A 76 -18.63 -13.04 12.62
CA ILE A 76 -19.07 -12.47 13.91
C ILE A 76 -20.60 -12.39 14.02
N VAL A 77 -21.30 -12.13 12.92
CA VAL A 77 -22.77 -12.12 12.88
C VAL A 77 -23.36 -13.51 13.08
N MET A 78 -22.68 -14.56 12.57
CA MET A 78 -23.08 -15.95 12.77
C MET A 78 -22.80 -16.48 14.20
N LEU A 79 -21.92 -15.82 14.97
CA LEU A 79 -21.62 -16.24 16.35
C LEU A 79 -22.77 -15.95 17.32
N LYS A 80 -23.16 -16.99 18.06
CA LYS A 80 -24.17 -16.86 19.11
C LYS A 80 -23.63 -16.05 20.29
N ARG A 81 -24.21 -14.88 20.53
CA ARG A 81 -23.85 -14.00 21.64
C ARG A 81 -24.51 -14.43 22.95
N TYR A 82 -23.72 -14.48 24.01
CA TYR A 82 -24.20 -14.71 25.37
C TYR A 82 -23.90 -13.48 26.23
N SER A 83 -24.88 -13.04 27.02
CA SER A 83 -24.62 -12.00 28.01
C SER A 83 -23.69 -12.52 29.10
N TYR A 84 -22.93 -11.62 29.74
CA TYR A 84 -22.04 -11.98 30.84
C TYR A 84 -22.79 -12.73 31.96
N ALA A 85 -24.02 -12.32 32.30
CA ALA A 85 -24.85 -13.02 33.28
C ALA A 85 -25.12 -14.48 32.88
N LYS A 86 -25.36 -14.75 31.59
CA LYS A 86 -25.58 -16.09 31.06
C LYS A 86 -24.29 -16.92 31.10
N VAL A 87 -23.14 -16.32 30.77
CA VAL A 87 -21.82 -16.96 30.90
C VAL A 87 -21.48 -17.25 32.37
N LYS A 88 -21.77 -16.34 33.29
CA LYS A 88 -21.57 -16.56 34.73
C LYS A 88 -22.43 -17.72 35.23
N LYS A 89 -23.69 -17.82 34.79
CA LYS A 89 -24.57 -18.94 35.13
C LYS A 89 -24.06 -20.26 34.54
N MET A 90 -23.63 -20.26 33.28
CA MET A 90 -23.17 -21.47 32.58
C MET A 90 -21.90 -22.06 33.21
N THR A 91 -21.04 -21.23 33.80
CA THR A 91 -19.78 -21.62 34.46
C THR A 91 -19.90 -21.78 35.98
N ASN A 92 -21.12 -21.74 36.53
CA ASN A 92 -21.35 -21.72 37.98
C ASN A 92 -20.45 -20.68 38.70
N SER A 93 -20.55 -19.43 38.26
CA SER A 93 -19.71 -18.30 38.70
C SER A 93 -18.21 -18.54 38.55
N PHE A 94 -17.78 -19.14 37.44
CA PHE A 94 -16.37 -19.41 37.13
C PHE A 94 -15.66 -20.27 38.19
N SER A 95 -16.37 -21.23 38.78
CA SER A 95 -15.88 -22.00 39.94
C SER A 95 -14.88 -23.11 39.59
N HIS A 96 -14.91 -23.64 38.37
CA HIS A 96 -14.08 -24.77 37.96
C HIS A 96 -13.15 -24.38 36.82
N VAL A 97 -11.86 -24.22 37.13
CA VAL A 97 -10.80 -23.95 36.15
C VAL A 97 -10.36 -25.25 35.48
N LEU A 98 -10.40 -25.29 34.16
CA LEU A 98 -9.85 -26.37 33.33
C LEU A 98 -8.39 -26.12 32.95
N GLY A 99 -7.96 -24.85 32.85
CA GLY A 99 -6.59 -24.50 32.51
C GLY A 99 -6.30 -23.00 32.59
N LYS A 100 -5.02 -22.65 32.71
CA LYS A 100 -4.52 -21.26 32.71
C LYS A 100 -3.32 -21.18 31.76
N GLY A 101 -3.26 -20.11 30.97
CA GLY A 101 -2.16 -19.84 30.05
C GLY A 101 -1.94 -18.34 29.83
N GLY A 102 -1.00 -17.99 28.94
CA GLY A 102 -0.66 -16.58 28.67
C GLY A 102 -1.84 -15.74 28.18
N PHE A 103 -2.77 -16.37 27.46
CA PHE A 103 -3.94 -15.71 26.87
C PHE A 103 -5.15 -15.64 27.81
N GLY A 104 -5.16 -16.32 28.96
CA GLY A 104 -6.30 -16.29 29.87
C GLY A 104 -6.54 -17.56 30.68
N THR A 105 -7.74 -17.66 31.25
CA THR A 105 -8.20 -18.80 32.06
C THR A 105 -9.39 -19.48 31.41
N VAL A 106 -9.35 -20.81 31.32
CA VAL A 106 -10.42 -21.65 30.78
C VAL A 106 -11.21 -22.26 31.94
N TYR A 107 -12.52 -22.12 31.91
CA TYR A 107 -13.45 -22.64 32.91
C TYR A 107 -14.37 -23.70 32.31
N LYS A 108 -14.80 -24.67 33.12
CA LYS A 108 -15.86 -25.60 32.75
C LYS A 108 -17.21 -24.89 32.84
N GLY A 109 -18.09 -25.14 31.89
CA GLY A 109 -19.49 -24.72 31.94
C GLY A 109 -20.44 -25.73 31.31
N LYS A 110 -21.74 -25.43 31.36
CA LYS A 110 -22.81 -26.19 30.71
C LYS A 110 -23.69 -25.28 29.86
N LEU A 111 -23.97 -25.69 28.62
CA LEU A 111 -24.76 -24.90 27.69
C LEU A 111 -26.21 -24.73 28.21
N PRO A 112 -26.78 -23.51 28.15
CA PRO A 112 -28.07 -23.19 28.75
C PRO A 112 -29.27 -23.52 27.85
N ASP A 113 -29.08 -24.38 26.84
CA ASP A 113 -30.11 -24.78 25.88
C ASP A 113 -30.91 -26.03 26.32
N GLY A 114 -30.66 -26.52 27.54
CA GLY A 114 -31.32 -27.71 28.08
C GLY A 114 -30.65 -29.02 27.70
N SER A 115 -29.67 -29.03 26.79
CA SER A 115 -28.95 -30.24 26.39
C SER A 115 -28.03 -30.81 27.47
N GLY A 116 -27.61 -29.96 28.43
CA GLY A 116 -26.62 -30.34 29.43
C GLY A 116 -25.19 -30.48 28.88
N THR A 117 -24.95 -30.05 27.64
CA THR A 117 -23.65 -30.13 26.96
C THR A 117 -22.58 -29.36 27.74
N ASP A 118 -21.48 -30.05 28.08
CA ASP A 118 -20.32 -29.45 28.71
C ASP A 118 -19.58 -28.54 27.70
N VAL A 119 -19.16 -27.36 28.14
CA VAL A 119 -18.41 -26.38 27.33
C VAL A 119 -17.19 -25.86 28.09
N ALA A 120 -16.20 -25.40 27.35
CA ALA A 120 -15.05 -24.67 27.87
C ALA A 120 -15.24 -23.17 27.62
N VAL A 121 -15.17 -22.35 28.67
CA VAL A 121 -15.29 -20.90 28.59
C VAL A 121 -13.92 -20.28 28.89
N LYS A 122 -13.25 -19.77 27.84
CA LYS A 122 -11.97 -19.05 27.98
C LYS A 122 -12.25 -17.57 28.24
N ILE A 123 -11.85 -17.08 29.42
CA ILE A 123 -11.81 -15.66 29.74
C ILE A 123 -10.41 -15.17 29.36
N LEU A 124 -10.34 -14.27 28.38
CA LEU A 124 -9.09 -13.65 27.99
C LEU A 124 -8.61 -12.69 29.08
N LYS A 125 -7.29 -12.61 29.27
CA LYS A 125 -6.69 -11.61 30.16
C LYS A 125 -6.97 -10.21 29.58
N ASP A 126 -7.15 -9.20 30.45
CA ASP A 126 -7.30 -7.81 30.01
C ASP A 126 -6.10 -7.41 29.14
N SER A 127 -6.33 -7.31 27.84
CA SER A 127 -5.37 -6.74 26.89
C SER A 127 -5.51 -5.23 26.94
N LYS A 128 -4.40 -4.49 27.12
CA LYS A 128 -4.41 -3.02 27.03
C LYS A 128 -4.68 -2.49 25.59
N GLY A 129 -4.94 -3.38 24.63
CA GLY A 129 -5.17 -3.07 23.22
C GLY A 129 -6.63 -2.81 22.87
N ASN A 130 -6.89 -2.50 21.59
CA ASN A 130 -8.20 -2.18 21.02
C ASN A 130 -9.14 -3.40 20.84
N GLY A 131 -8.88 -4.52 21.51
CA GLY A 131 -9.61 -5.77 21.33
C GLY A 131 -9.20 -6.61 20.11
N GLU A 132 -8.16 -6.22 19.36
CA GLU A 132 -7.64 -7.01 18.23
C GLU A 132 -7.23 -8.44 18.63
N GLU A 133 -6.74 -8.65 19.85
CA GLU A 133 -6.42 -10.00 20.35
C GLU A 133 -7.64 -10.90 20.44
N PHE A 134 -8.79 -10.37 20.89
CA PHE A 134 -10.05 -11.10 20.89
C PHE A 134 -10.51 -11.41 19.46
N ILE A 135 -10.44 -10.43 18.58
CA ILE A 135 -10.82 -10.59 17.17
C ILE A 135 -9.92 -11.63 16.48
N ASN A 136 -8.61 -11.62 16.74
CA ASN A 136 -7.68 -12.59 16.20
C ASN A 136 -7.97 -14.01 16.70
N GLU A 137 -8.24 -14.22 18.00
CA GLU A 137 -8.57 -15.56 18.52
C GLU A 137 -9.90 -16.09 17.95
N VAL A 138 -10.91 -15.23 17.79
CA VAL A 138 -12.23 -15.64 17.29
C VAL A 138 -12.23 -15.90 15.78
N LEU A 139 -11.45 -15.12 15.02
CA LEU A 139 -11.37 -15.27 13.56
C LEU A 139 -10.33 -16.28 13.08
N SER A 140 -9.36 -16.63 13.93
CA SER A 140 -8.36 -17.66 13.61
C SER A 140 -8.87 -19.09 13.89
N CYS A 141 -10.07 -19.23 14.44
CA CYS A 141 -10.67 -20.52 14.79
C CYS A 141 -11.53 -21.10 13.66
#